data_AF-A0A1I8PZ43-F1
#
_entry.id   AF-A0A1I8PZ43-F1
#
_cell.length_a   1.000
_cell.length_b   1.000
_cell.length_c   1.000
_cell.angle_alpha   90.00
_cell.angle_beta   90.00
_cell.angle_gamma   90.00
#
_symmetry.space_group_name_H-M   'P 1'
#
loop_
_entity.id
_entity.type
_entity.pdbx_description
1 polymer ?
#
loop_
_entity_poly.entity_id
_entity_poly.type
_entity_poly.pdbx_seq_one_letter_code
_entity_poly.pdbx_strand_id
1 'polypeptide(L)'
;MLTKEDVEGWNKVFADCQIKQSDLTQPSEGFLVKALVCYTRRFGYKVEPPFPLNGEKVENNKENRLFLIRLARQVDHFLKITDKSYSFTYYELIRPTPKKTSHSLYILLNYLFYYNMYKEEVFKMAHEPIQKFHEIKALIIGQQQENEKRMQDAKVLKMNVDELLKKVPHLRSEHKELSKRNADQEEEKKKLKGQFNELAEKLKHLTEQKRSLLKRVVADEEQQELQKQIESLQADLTQRKELAATNEATLRKLTESVKLMQHLKKEVEKAHDIVPLRLVEQLAETKKQLDRAMEEEDSAHVRQKQLSQIIEEEQQNYDALEQQHQAKKQEFEQKEKTCKAKIESLQRVLKEKDDKMAHIEKQDQALECELKEQQEIAEFLEKNIAIILDHYDGNST
;
A
#
# COMPACT_ATOMS: atom_id res chain seq x y z
N MET A 1 16.34 22.98 -46.18
CA MET A 1 17.48 22.68 -45.29
C MET A 1 16.92 22.56 -43.88
N LEU A 2 17.36 21.58 -43.08
CA LEU A 2 16.95 21.49 -41.66
C LEU A 2 17.47 22.73 -40.93
N THR A 3 16.61 23.38 -40.16
CA THR A 3 16.98 24.57 -39.38
C THR A 3 17.69 24.15 -38.08
N LYS A 4 18.39 25.09 -37.43
CA LYS A 4 18.98 24.83 -36.11
C LYS A 4 17.92 24.45 -35.07
N GLU A 5 16.73 25.04 -35.20
CA GLU A 5 15.58 24.79 -34.33
C GLU A 5 15.07 23.34 -34.43
N ASP A 6 15.09 22.75 -35.63
CA ASP A 6 14.73 21.34 -35.84
C ASP A 6 15.68 20.38 -35.10
N VAL A 7 16.98 20.67 -35.15
CA VAL A 7 18.02 19.84 -34.50
C VAL A 7 17.94 19.93 -32.98
N GLU A 8 17.68 21.12 -32.44
CA GLU A 8 17.46 21.30 -30.99
C GLU A 8 16.18 20.60 -30.52
N GLY A 9 15.11 20.65 -31.32
CA GLY A 9 13.87 19.91 -31.06
C GLY A 9 14.11 18.40 -31.00
N TRP A 10 14.89 17.86 -31.94
CA TRP A 10 15.26 16.44 -31.96
C TRP A 10 16.09 16.04 -30.74
N ASN A 11 17.08 16.85 -30.36
CA ASN A 11 17.96 16.55 -29.23
C ASN A 11 17.24 16.54 -27.87
N LYS A 12 16.12 17.26 -27.73
CA LYS A 12 15.27 17.18 -26.52
C LYS A 12 14.59 15.81 -26.37
N VAL A 13 14.18 15.21 -27.48
CA VAL A 13 13.45 13.93 -27.52
C VAL A 13 14.42 12.76 -27.59
N PHE A 14 15.61 13.00 -28.14
CA PHE A 14 16.63 12.01 -28.46
C PHE A 14 17.89 12.15 -27.59
N ALA A 15 17.69 12.16 -26.28
CA ALA A 15 18.74 12.47 -25.30
C ALA A 15 19.98 11.56 -25.39
N ASP A 16 19.81 10.29 -25.77
CA ASP A 16 20.88 9.28 -25.81
C ASP A 16 21.85 9.46 -27.00
N CYS A 17 21.54 10.34 -27.95
CA CYS A 17 22.40 10.64 -29.08
C CYS A 17 22.18 12.09 -29.53
N GLN A 18 23.02 12.99 -29.00
CA GLN A 18 23.03 14.41 -29.37
C GLN A 18 23.53 14.58 -30.81
N ILE A 19 22.64 14.97 -31.71
CA ILE A 19 22.92 15.23 -33.13
C ILE A 19 23.48 16.64 -33.24
N LYS A 20 24.67 16.80 -33.84
CA LYS A 20 25.23 18.10 -34.20
C LYS A 20 24.92 18.44 -35.66
N GLN A 21 24.91 19.74 -35.97
CA GLN A 21 24.71 20.19 -37.35
C GLN A 21 25.87 19.77 -38.30
N SER A 22 27.07 19.60 -37.76
CA SER A 22 28.21 18.99 -38.47
C SER A 22 27.92 17.56 -38.93
N ASP A 23 27.20 16.79 -38.12
CA ASP A 23 26.93 15.37 -38.38
C ASP A 23 25.89 15.19 -39.49
N LEU A 24 25.06 16.22 -39.75
CA LEU A 24 24.08 16.23 -40.84
C LEU A 24 24.69 16.76 -42.15
N THR A 25 25.65 17.68 -42.05
CA THR A 25 26.33 18.25 -43.22
C THR A 25 27.41 17.32 -43.79
N GLN A 26 28.06 16.54 -42.93
CA GLN A 26 29.02 15.50 -43.31
C GLN A 26 28.79 14.23 -42.46
N PRO A 27 27.76 13.43 -42.77
CA PRO A 27 27.43 12.27 -41.96
C PRO A 27 28.52 11.20 -42.09
N SER A 28 28.91 10.62 -40.96
CA SER A 28 29.79 9.45 -40.89
C SER A 28 28.98 8.19 -40.63
N GLU A 29 29.52 7.03 -41.03
CA GLU A 29 28.91 5.72 -40.74
C GLU A 29 28.73 5.55 -39.23
N GLY A 30 29.77 5.84 -38.43
CA GLY A 30 29.71 5.71 -36.97
C GLY A 30 28.61 6.57 -36.34
N PHE A 31 28.45 7.82 -36.80
CA PHE A 31 27.35 8.69 -36.36
C PHE A 31 25.99 8.07 -36.69
N LEU A 32 25.76 7.68 -37.94
CA LEU A 32 24.45 7.19 -38.37
C LEU A 32 24.11 5.87 -37.67
N VAL A 33 25.07 4.95 -37.52
CA VAL A 33 24.89 3.71 -36.78
C VAL A 33 24.55 3.98 -35.32
N LYS A 34 25.26 4.89 -34.66
CA LYS A 34 24.96 5.30 -33.28
C LYS A 34 23.56 5.87 -33.14
N ALA A 35 23.17 6.78 -34.04
CA ALA A 35 21.83 7.35 -34.06
C ALA A 35 20.75 6.27 -34.24
N LEU A 36 20.92 5.34 -35.18
CA LEU A 36 19.92 4.29 -35.43
C LEU A 36 19.85 3.25 -34.30
N VAL A 37 20.96 2.93 -33.65
CA VAL A 37 20.98 2.06 -32.46
C VAL A 37 20.30 2.74 -31.27
N CYS A 38 20.60 4.01 -31.00
CA CYS A 38 19.92 4.76 -29.94
C CYS A 38 18.42 4.89 -30.23
N TYR A 39 18.04 5.07 -31.50
CA TYR A 39 16.65 5.14 -31.93
C TYR A 39 15.89 3.84 -31.63
N THR A 40 16.42 2.70 -32.08
CA THR A 40 15.75 1.39 -31.89
C THR A 40 15.61 1.03 -30.41
N ARG A 41 16.58 1.39 -29.57
CA ARG A 41 16.51 1.20 -28.11
C ARG A 41 15.34 1.94 -27.45
N ARG A 42 14.91 3.09 -27.98
CA ARG A 42 13.77 3.85 -27.44
C ARG A 42 12.44 3.11 -27.53
N PHE A 43 12.33 2.17 -28.47
CA PHE A 43 11.18 1.28 -28.61
C PHE A 43 11.31 -0.03 -27.80
N GLY A 44 12.33 -0.16 -26.95
CA GLY A 44 12.53 -1.32 -26.08
C GLY A 44 13.27 -2.50 -26.72
N TYR A 45 13.79 -2.33 -27.94
CA TYR A 45 14.63 -3.35 -28.57
C TYR A 45 16.01 -3.40 -27.91
N LYS A 46 16.41 -4.60 -27.45
CA LYS A 46 17.76 -4.85 -26.93
C LYS A 46 18.76 -4.99 -28.08
N VAL A 47 19.13 -3.86 -28.67
CA VAL A 47 20.12 -3.79 -29.75
C VAL A 47 21.50 -3.53 -29.13
N GLU A 48 22.32 -4.58 -29.08
CA GLU A 48 23.72 -4.51 -28.65
C GLU A 48 24.64 -4.68 -29.85
N PRO A 49 25.35 -3.61 -30.27
CA PRO A 49 26.33 -3.72 -31.34
C PRO A 49 27.56 -4.50 -30.86
N PRO A 50 28.14 -5.38 -31.69
CA PRO A 50 29.37 -6.11 -31.37
C PRO A 50 30.63 -5.24 -31.36
N PHE A 51 30.49 -3.92 -31.42
CA PHE A 51 31.57 -2.94 -31.48
C PHE A 51 31.22 -1.69 -30.65
N PRO A 52 32.23 -0.97 -30.13
CA PRO A 52 32.00 0.26 -29.37
C PRO A 52 31.41 1.37 -30.24
N LEU A 53 30.27 1.93 -29.82
CA LEU A 53 29.53 3.00 -30.52
C LEU A 53 30.26 4.34 -30.61
N ASN A 54 31.38 4.52 -29.90
CA ASN A 54 32.16 5.75 -29.88
C ASN A 54 33.44 5.68 -30.74
N GLY A 55 33.66 4.58 -31.46
CA GLY A 55 34.81 4.43 -32.37
C GLY A 55 34.54 5.02 -33.76
N GLU A 56 35.54 5.65 -34.36
CA GLU A 56 35.42 6.30 -35.69
C GLU A 56 35.35 5.31 -36.86
N LYS A 57 35.73 4.04 -36.66
CA LYS A 57 35.71 3.01 -37.70
C LYS A 57 35.13 1.70 -37.16
N VAL A 58 34.04 1.25 -37.78
CA VAL A 58 33.50 -0.10 -37.56
C VAL A 58 34.45 -1.09 -38.22
N GLU A 59 35.08 -1.97 -37.45
CA GLU A 59 35.95 -3.00 -38.01
C GLU A 59 35.17 -3.87 -39.00
N ASN A 60 35.77 -4.15 -40.15
CA ASN A 60 35.10 -4.84 -41.25
C ASN A 60 35.11 -6.37 -41.05
N ASN A 61 34.52 -6.84 -39.96
CA ASN A 61 34.37 -8.27 -39.66
C ASN A 61 32.96 -8.77 -40.06
N LYS A 62 32.78 -10.10 -40.12
CA LYS A 62 31.52 -10.75 -40.54
C LYS A 62 30.35 -10.42 -39.60
N GLU A 63 30.59 -10.37 -38.30
CA GLU A 63 29.57 -10.13 -37.28
C GLU A 63 29.05 -8.69 -37.33
N ASN A 64 29.93 -7.72 -37.50
CA ASN A 64 29.62 -6.30 -37.66
C ASN A 64 28.79 -6.07 -38.92
N ARG A 65 29.16 -6.70 -40.04
CA ARG A 65 28.36 -6.65 -41.28
C ARG A 65 26.96 -7.21 -41.09
N LEU A 66 26.84 -8.38 -40.44
CA LEU A 66 25.53 -8.99 -40.17
C LEU A 66 24.67 -8.11 -39.26
N PHE A 67 25.28 -7.48 -38.24
CA PHE A 67 24.61 -6.53 -37.38
C PHE A 67 24.08 -5.32 -38.16
N LEU A 68 24.93 -4.68 -38.97
CA LEU A 68 24.56 -3.51 -39.77
C LEU A 68 23.46 -3.83 -40.79
N ILE A 69 23.49 -5.02 -41.42
CA ILE A 69 22.41 -5.47 -42.32
C ILE A 69 21.09 -5.62 -41.56
N ARG A 70 21.11 -6.20 -40.35
CA ARG A 70 19.91 -6.33 -39.51
C ARG A 70 19.39 -4.96 -39.08
N LEU A 71 20.28 -4.07 -38.66
CA LEU A 71 19.95 -2.70 -38.29
C LEU A 71 19.30 -1.95 -39.47
N ALA A 72 19.91 -2.02 -40.67
CA ALA A 72 19.35 -1.38 -41.86
C ALA A 72 17.95 -1.91 -42.21
N ARG A 73 17.72 -3.23 -42.13
CA ARG A 73 16.38 -3.82 -42.35
C ARG A 73 15.36 -3.37 -41.31
N GLN A 74 15.78 -3.28 -40.05
CA GLN A 74 14.90 -2.84 -38.98
C GLN A 74 14.53 -1.36 -39.14
N VAL A 75 15.50 -0.52 -39.52
CA VAL A 75 15.28 0.90 -39.79
C VAL A 75 14.42 1.12 -41.02
N ASP A 76 14.64 0.35 -42.10
CA ASP A 76 13.77 0.34 -43.28
C ASP A 76 12.32 0.01 -42.91
N HIS A 77 12.12 -0.97 -42.03
CA HIS A 77 10.79 -1.28 -41.53
C HIS A 77 10.16 -0.08 -40.80
N PHE A 78 10.89 0.58 -39.90
CA PHE A 78 10.40 1.78 -39.21
C PHE A 78 10.06 2.92 -40.17
N LEU A 79 10.90 3.18 -41.16
CA LEU A 79 10.66 4.21 -42.17
C LEU A 79 9.39 3.92 -42.98
N LYS A 80 9.15 2.65 -43.32
CA LYS A 80 7.95 2.21 -44.05
C LYS A 80 6.64 2.29 -43.26
N ILE A 81 6.71 2.38 -41.93
CA ILE A 81 5.52 2.65 -41.11
C ILE A 81 4.98 4.06 -41.44
N THR A 82 5.89 5.03 -41.63
CA THR A 82 5.52 6.42 -41.93
C THR A 82 5.39 6.67 -43.43
N ASP A 83 6.28 6.13 -44.25
CA ASP A 83 6.26 6.26 -45.71
C ASP A 83 6.61 4.94 -46.39
N LYS A 84 5.60 4.24 -46.90
CA LYS A 84 5.74 2.94 -47.59
C LYS A 84 6.60 3.01 -48.85
N SER A 85 6.72 4.19 -49.47
CA SER A 85 7.52 4.39 -50.68
C SER A 85 9.00 4.57 -50.37
N TYR A 86 9.35 4.86 -49.12
CA TYR A 86 10.71 5.04 -48.69
C TYR A 86 11.46 3.70 -48.61
N SER A 87 12.67 3.65 -49.19
CA SER A 87 13.55 2.49 -49.11
C SER A 87 14.85 2.89 -48.41
N PHE A 88 15.15 2.22 -47.30
CA PHE A 88 16.45 2.32 -46.64
C PHE A 88 17.25 1.03 -46.82
N THR A 89 18.46 1.17 -47.33
CA THR A 89 19.32 0.06 -47.73
C THR A 89 20.61 0.05 -46.91
N TYR A 90 21.25 -1.13 -46.87
CA TYR A 90 22.56 -1.27 -46.26
C TYR A 90 23.59 -0.27 -46.82
N TYR A 91 23.49 0.08 -48.11
CA TYR A 91 24.39 1.05 -48.76
C TYR A 91 24.27 2.44 -48.15
N GLU A 92 23.06 2.89 -47.83
CA GLU A 92 22.81 4.21 -47.22
C GLU A 92 23.30 4.29 -45.78
N LEU A 93 23.44 3.14 -45.11
CA LEU A 93 24.02 3.05 -43.77
C LEU A 93 25.55 3.19 -43.80
N ILE A 94 26.24 2.47 -44.70
CA ILE A 94 27.72 2.47 -44.78
C ILE A 94 28.28 3.67 -45.56
N ARG A 95 27.48 4.29 -46.42
CA ARG A 95 27.82 5.48 -47.20
C ARG A 95 26.73 6.53 -47.06
N PRO A 96 26.61 7.14 -45.87
CA PRO A 96 25.59 8.13 -45.62
C PRO A 96 25.81 9.37 -46.49
N THR A 97 24.72 9.96 -46.97
CA THR A 97 24.75 11.19 -47.76
C THR A 97 23.94 12.26 -47.03
N PRO A 98 24.38 13.53 -47.00
CA PRO A 98 23.73 14.58 -46.22
C PRO A 98 22.22 14.66 -46.44
N LYS A 99 21.78 14.59 -47.71
CA LYS A 99 20.37 14.66 -48.11
C LYS A 99 19.55 13.48 -47.60
N LYS A 100 20.02 12.25 -47.83
CA LYS A 100 19.28 11.05 -47.41
C LYS A 100 19.28 10.89 -45.90
N THR A 101 20.44 11.04 -45.26
CA THR A 101 20.57 10.93 -43.80
C THR A 101 19.68 11.93 -43.07
N SER A 102 19.68 13.19 -43.50
CA SER A 102 18.80 14.22 -42.94
C SER A 102 17.32 13.86 -43.07
N HIS A 103 16.92 13.33 -44.23
CA HIS A 103 15.53 12.98 -44.49
C HIS A 103 15.10 11.69 -43.75
N SER A 104 15.95 10.67 -43.69
CA SER A 104 15.67 9.46 -42.91
C SER A 104 15.52 9.79 -41.42
N LEU A 105 16.44 10.59 -40.86
CA LEU A 105 16.37 11.02 -39.46
C LEU A 105 15.14 11.89 -39.20
N TYR A 106 14.76 12.76 -40.13
CA TYR A 106 13.52 13.54 -40.01
C TYR A 106 12.29 12.65 -39.88
N ILE A 107 12.13 11.64 -40.76
CA ILE A 107 11.00 10.71 -40.70
C ILE A 107 11.01 9.94 -39.36
N LEU A 108 12.16 9.36 -39.01
CA LEU A 108 12.31 8.53 -37.82
C LEU A 108 12.03 9.33 -36.54
N LEU A 109 12.65 10.50 -36.38
CA LEU A 109 12.56 11.30 -35.16
C LEU A 109 11.16 11.93 -34.99
N ASN A 110 10.48 12.27 -36.09
CA ASN A 110 9.07 12.68 -36.03
C ASN A 110 8.17 11.52 -35.59
N TYR A 111 8.42 10.30 -36.08
CA TYR A 111 7.70 9.12 -35.60
C TYR A 111 7.97 8.85 -34.11
N LEU A 112 9.21 9.02 -33.65
CA LEU A 112 9.56 8.90 -32.23
C LEU A 112 8.86 9.97 -31.38
N PHE A 113 8.74 11.20 -31.88
CA PHE A 113 7.99 12.25 -31.19
C PHE A 113 6.51 11.89 -31.04
N TYR A 114 5.88 11.45 -32.13
CA TYR A 114 4.50 10.96 -32.10
C TYR A 114 4.34 9.76 -31.14
N TYR A 115 5.26 8.79 -31.21
CA TYR A 115 5.25 7.63 -30.34
C TYR A 115 5.38 8.02 -28.87
N ASN A 116 6.28 8.95 -28.52
CA ASN A 116 6.43 9.41 -27.14
C ASN A 116 5.18 10.16 -26.64
N MET A 117 4.57 11.01 -27.47
CA MET A 117 3.32 11.70 -27.11
C MET A 117 2.18 10.70 -26.87
N TYR A 118 2.00 9.74 -27.79
CA TYR A 118 1.00 8.69 -27.65
C TYR A 118 1.28 7.77 -26.46
N LYS A 119 2.55 7.43 -26.24
CA LYS A 119 3.01 6.64 -25.10
C LYS A 119 2.69 7.36 -23.78
N GLU A 120 2.99 8.64 -23.65
CA GLU A 120 2.65 9.43 -22.47
C GLU A 120 1.14 9.50 -22.23
N GLU A 121 0.34 9.66 -23.29
CA GLU A 121 -1.12 9.70 -23.20
C GLU A 121 -1.71 8.34 -22.77
N VAL A 122 -1.27 7.24 -23.38
CA VAL A 122 -1.70 5.88 -23.03
C VAL A 122 -1.21 5.47 -21.65
N PHE A 123 0.03 5.81 -21.27
CA PHE A 123 0.52 5.50 -19.93
C PHE A 123 -0.22 6.29 -18.85
N LYS A 124 -0.66 7.53 -19.12
CA LYS A 124 -1.56 8.24 -18.21
C LYS A 124 -2.90 7.50 -18.04
N MET A 125 -3.50 7.03 -19.14
CA MET A 125 -4.76 6.27 -19.08
C MET A 125 -4.61 4.89 -18.43
N ALA A 126 -3.46 4.23 -18.60
CA ALA A 126 -3.18 2.92 -18.02
C ALA A 126 -2.66 2.99 -16.58
N HIS A 127 -2.24 4.17 -16.09
CA HIS A 127 -1.69 4.34 -14.75
C HIS A 127 -2.70 3.94 -13.67
N GLU A 128 -3.92 4.47 -13.74
CA GLU A 128 -4.99 4.16 -12.78
C GLU A 128 -5.35 2.66 -12.74
N PRO A 129 -5.62 1.98 -13.87
CA PRO A 129 -5.84 0.53 -13.88
C PRO A 129 -4.67 -0.28 -13.31
N ILE A 130 -3.43 0.09 -13.64
CA ILE A 130 -2.22 -0.59 -13.15
C ILE A 130 -2.08 -0.39 -11.63
N GLN A 131 -2.32 0.82 -11.14
CA GLN A 131 -2.29 1.12 -9.72
C GLN A 131 -3.36 0.33 -8.96
N LYS A 132 -4.61 0.32 -9.46
CA LYS A 132 -5.69 -0.49 -8.89
C LYS A 132 -5.35 -1.98 -8.89
N PHE A 133 -4.72 -2.49 -9.94
CA PHE A 133 -4.25 -3.87 -9.98
C PHE A 133 -3.21 -4.15 -8.89
N HIS A 134 -2.25 -3.25 -8.69
CA HIS A 134 -1.24 -3.39 -7.63
C HIS A 134 -1.85 -3.34 -6.23
N GLU A 135 -2.81 -2.43 -5.99
CA GLU A 135 -3.54 -2.33 -4.72
C GLU A 135 -4.34 -3.61 -4.43
N ILE A 136 -5.11 -4.11 -5.39
CA ILE A 136 -5.87 -5.36 -5.26
C ILE A 136 -4.93 -6.54 -5.01
N LYS A 137 -3.81 -6.60 -5.72
CA LYS A 137 -2.82 -7.66 -5.52
C LYS A 137 -2.23 -7.63 -4.11
N ALA A 138 -1.93 -6.44 -3.58
CA ALA A 138 -1.44 -6.27 -2.22
C ALA A 138 -2.48 -6.72 -1.18
N LEU A 139 -3.75 -6.36 -1.38
CA LEU A 139 -4.86 -6.80 -0.53
C LEU A 139 -5.01 -8.32 -0.52
N ILE A 140 -4.98 -8.96 -1.70
CA ILE A 140 -5.08 -10.42 -1.81
C ILE A 140 -3.92 -11.10 -1.07
N ILE A 141 -2.69 -10.61 -1.24
CA ILE A 141 -1.52 -11.16 -0.55
C ILE A 141 -1.66 -11.01 0.96
N GLY A 142 -2.07 -9.83 1.44
CA GLY A 142 -2.29 -9.60 2.87
C GLY A 142 -3.35 -10.53 3.45
N GLN A 143 -4.45 -10.74 2.74
CA GLN A 143 -5.55 -11.59 3.19
C GLN A 143 -5.19 -13.09 3.15
N GLN A 144 -4.35 -13.50 2.20
CA GLN A 144 -3.78 -14.86 2.17
C GLN A 144 -2.89 -15.12 3.40
N GLN A 145 -2.00 -14.19 3.72
CA GLN A 145 -1.12 -14.30 4.89
C GLN A 145 -1.93 -14.34 6.20
N GLU A 146 -2.97 -13.51 6.31
CA GLU A 146 -3.85 -13.52 7.49
C GLU A 146 -4.60 -14.86 7.61
N ASN A 147 -5.11 -15.40 6.50
CA ASN A 147 -5.79 -16.69 6.49
C ASN A 147 -4.86 -17.85 6.86
N GLU A 148 -3.60 -17.83 6.39
CA GLU A 148 -2.58 -18.81 6.79
C GLU A 148 -2.30 -18.76 8.29
N LYS A 149 -2.19 -17.54 8.85
CA LYS A 149 -2.03 -17.37 10.30
C LYS A 149 -3.23 -17.91 11.08
N ARG A 150 -4.46 -17.57 10.66
CA ARG A 150 -5.69 -18.09 11.28
C ARG A 150 -5.79 -19.61 11.20
N MET A 151 -5.37 -20.22 10.08
CA MET A 151 -5.30 -21.68 9.93
C MET A 151 -4.31 -22.31 10.92
N GLN A 152 -3.14 -21.70 11.11
CA GLN A 152 -2.15 -22.18 12.05
C GLN A 152 -2.64 -22.06 13.50
N ASP A 153 -3.24 -20.92 13.85
CA ASP A 153 -3.83 -20.69 15.18
C ASP A 153 -4.97 -21.68 15.47
N ALA A 154 -5.84 -21.93 14.50
CA ALA A 154 -6.90 -22.92 14.60
C ALA A 154 -6.36 -24.35 14.80
N LYS A 155 -5.24 -24.68 14.14
CA LYS A 155 -4.58 -26.00 14.30
C LYS A 155 -4.01 -26.15 15.71
N VAL A 156 -3.36 -25.12 16.25
CA VAL A 156 -2.85 -25.11 17.63
C VAL A 156 -4.00 -25.24 18.63
N LEU A 157 -5.07 -24.46 18.44
CA LEU A 157 -6.25 -24.53 19.29
C LEU A 157 -6.88 -25.93 19.29
N LYS A 158 -6.99 -26.54 18.11
CA LYS A 158 -7.50 -27.92 17.98
C LYS A 158 -6.64 -28.94 18.72
N MET A 159 -5.31 -28.84 18.61
CA MET A 159 -4.39 -29.69 19.36
C MET A 159 -4.57 -29.54 20.88
N ASN A 160 -4.71 -28.31 21.36
CA ASN A 160 -4.93 -28.04 22.79
C ASN A 160 -6.27 -28.61 23.27
N VAL A 161 -7.33 -28.47 22.46
CA VAL A 161 -8.65 -29.05 22.77
C VAL A 161 -8.56 -30.57 22.85
N ASP A 162 -7.89 -31.23 21.89
CA ASP A 162 -7.70 -32.68 21.88
C ASP A 162 -6.90 -33.15 23.11
N GLU A 163 -5.89 -32.40 23.55
CA GLU A 163 -5.11 -32.71 24.74
C GLU A 163 -5.94 -32.58 26.02
N LEU A 164 -6.71 -31.49 26.15
CA LEU A 164 -7.61 -31.28 27.28
C LEU A 164 -8.69 -32.36 27.35
N LEU A 165 -9.27 -32.74 26.21
CA LEU A 165 -10.24 -33.84 26.11
C LEU A 165 -9.66 -35.18 26.58
N LYS A 166 -8.36 -35.44 26.37
CA LYS A 166 -7.68 -36.63 26.89
C LYS A 166 -7.42 -36.56 28.40
N LYS A 167 -7.14 -35.37 28.95
CA LYS A 167 -6.87 -35.15 30.37
C LYS A 167 -8.14 -35.21 31.24
N VAL A 168 -9.28 -34.76 30.73
CA VAL A 168 -10.55 -34.72 31.48
C VAL A 168 -10.97 -36.07 32.06
N PRO A 169 -10.93 -37.20 31.32
CA PRO A 169 -11.24 -38.52 31.88
C PRO A 169 -10.34 -38.93 33.04
N HIS A 170 -9.03 -38.65 32.95
CA HIS A 170 -8.05 -38.99 34.00
C HIS A 170 -8.32 -38.19 35.28
N LEU A 171 -8.56 -36.88 35.16
CA LEU A 171 -8.92 -36.05 36.31
C LEU A 171 -10.27 -36.47 36.92
N ARG A 172 -11.22 -36.92 36.10
CA ARG A 172 -12.49 -37.47 36.59
C ARG A 172 -12.31 -38.79 37.34
N SER A 173 -11.43 -39.69 36.89
CA SER A 173 -11.14 -40.94 37.62
C SER A 173 -10.40 -40.66 38.93
N GLU A 174 -9.41 -39.78 38.90
CA GLU A 174 -8.66 -39.37 40.09
C GLU A 174 -9.57 -38.71 41.14
N HIS A 175 -10.49 -37.84 40.72
CA HIS A 175 -11.50 -37.27 41.61
C HIS A 175 -12.41 -38.34 42.23
N LYS A 176 -12.82 -39.36 41.46
CA LYS A 176 -13.63 -40.47 42.00
C LYS A 176 -12.85 -41.28 43.04
N GLU A 177 -11.57 -41.54 42.79
CA GLU A 177 -10.71 -42.27 43.73
C GLU A 177 -10.48 -41.47 45.02
N LEU A 178 -10.15 -40.18 44.90
CA LEU A 178 -10.00 -39.28 46.04
C LEU A 178 -11.30 -39.16 46.84
N SER A 179 -12.45 -39.04 46.17
CA SER A 179 -13.75 -39.00 46.82
C SER A 179 -14.05 -40.27 47.61
N LYS A 180 -13.72 -41.45 47.05
CA LYS A 180 -13.86 -42.73 47.75
C LYS A 180 -12.95 -42.79 48.97
N ARG A 181 -11.67 -42.43 48.81
CA ARG A 181 -10.69 -42.41 49.89
C ARG A 181 -11.09 -41.46 51.03
N ASN A 182 -11.69 -40.33 50.70
CA ASN A 182 -12.19 -39.36 51.68
C ASN A 182 -13.39 -39.93 52.45
N ALA A 183 -14.29 -40.67 51.77
CA ALA A 183 -15.38 -41.38 52.43
C ALA A 183 -14.88 -42.46 53.39
N ASP A 184 -13.88 -43.25 52.96
CA ASP A 184 -13.26 -44.29 53.79
C ASP A 184 -12.60 -43.68 55.05
N GLN A 185 -11.86 -42.57 54.88
CA GLN A 185 -11.23 -41.84 56.01
C GLN A 185 -12.25 -41.26 56.99
N GLU A 186 -13.37 -40.74 56.50
CA GLU A 186 -14.43 -40.22 57.38
C GLU A 186 -15.12 -41.35 58.16
N GLU A 187 -15.21 -42.56 57.59
CA GLU A 187 -15.68 -43.76 58.30
C GLU A 187 -14.68 -44.20 59.39
N GLU A 188 -13.39 -44.25 59.09
CA GLU A 188 -12.34 -44.54 60.09
C GLU A 188 -12.34 -43.53 61.23
N LYS A 189 -12.48 -42.24 60.92
CA LYS A 189 -12.58 -41.18 61.91
C LYS A 189 -13.78 -41.36 62.84
N LYS A 190 -14.94 -41.79 62.32
CA LYS A 190 -16.10 -42.14 63.15
C LYS A 190 -15.80 -43.32 64.08
N LYS A 191 -15.12 -44.36 63.59
CA LYS A 191 -14.69 -45.52 64.41
C LYS A 191 -13.73 -45.10 65.52
N LEU A 192 -12.70 -44.31 65.21
CA LEU A 192 -11.75 -43.79 66.20
C LEU A 192 -12.45 -42.92 67.26
N LYS A 193 -13.40 -42.09 66.85
CA LYS A 193 -14.18 -41.25 67.78
C LYS A 193 -15.01 -42.09 68.75
N GLY A 194 -15.57 -43.22 68.29
CA GLY A 194 -16.21 -44.21 69.16
C GLY A 194 -15.26 -44.78 70.21
N GLN A 195 -14.09 -45.25 69.77
CA GLN A 195 -13.06 -45.81 70.67
C GLN A 195 -12.53 -44.78 71.69
N PHE A 196 -12.35 -43.53 71.27
CA PHE A 196 -11.92 -42.45 72.16
C PHE A 196 -12.95 -42.20 73.28
N ASN A 197 -14.24 -42.21 72.95
CA ASN A 197 -15.30 -42.04 73.94
C ASN A 197 -15.31 -43.20 74.96
N GLU A 198 -15.11 -44.44 74.51
CA GLU A 198 -15.00 -45.61 75.42
C GLU A 198 -13.80 -45.50 76.36
N LEU A 199 -12.65 -45.07 75.85
CA LEU A 199 -11.44 -44.85 76.67
C LEU A 199 -11.61 -43.70 77.66
N ALA A 200 -12.29 -42.62 77.27
CA ALA A 200 -12.59 -41.50 78.15
C ALA A 200 -13.46 -41.92 79.34
N GLU A 201 -14.45 -42.79 79.12
CA GLU A 201 -15.28 -43.35 80.18
C GLU A 201 -14.48 -44.28 81.12
N LYS A 202 -13.59 -45.12 80.58
CA LYS A 202 -12.67 -45.94 81.40
C LYS A 202 -11.75 -45.07 82.27
N LEU A 203 -11.26 -43.95 81.73
CA LEU A 203 -10.37 -43.03 82.45
C LEU A 203 -11.11 -42.32 83.59
N LYS A 204 -12.38 -41.92 83.38
CA LYS A 204 -13.23 -41.39 84.47
C LYS A 204 -13.39 -42.41 85.59
N HIS A 205 -13.72 -43.66 85.26
CA HIS A 205 -13.89 -44.74 86.23
C HIS A 205 -12.63 -44.98 87.07
N LEU A 206 -11.45 -45.01 86.44
CA LEU A 206 -10.16 -45.15 87.13
C LEU A 206 -9.83 -43.92 88.00
N THR A 207 -10.23 -42.73 87.58
CA THR A 207 -10.02 -41.49 88.35
C THR A 207 -10.91 -41.48 89.60
N GLU A 208 -12.14 -41.99 89.51
CA GLU A 208 -13.05 -42.22 90.64
C GLU A 208 -12.43 -43.21 91.66
N GLN A 209 -11.85 -44.31 91.16
CA GLN A 209 -11.16 -45.31 91.99
C GLN A 209 -9.89 -44.77 92.67
N LYS A 210 -9.13 -43.91 91.98
CA LYS A 210 -7.98 -43.21 92.60
C LYS A 210 -8.43 -42.28 93.74
N ARG A 211 -9.58 -41.61 93.58
CA ARG A 211 -10.15 -40.68 94.57
C ARG A 211 -10.65 -41.39 95.83
N SER A 212 -11.09 -42.65 95.72
CA SER A 212 -11.50 -43.46 96.87
C SER A 212 -10.32 -44.02 97.66
N LEU A 213 -9.18 -44.28 97.00
CA LEU A 213 -7.94 -44.75 97.65
C LEU A 213 -7.18 -43.65 98.42
N LEU A 214 -7.27 -42.39 97.99
CA LEU A 214 -6.61 -41.25 98.65
C LEU A 214 -7.22 -40.81 100.00
N LYS A 215 -8.34 -41.41 100.44
CA LYS A 215 -9.05 -41.05 101.68
C LYS A 215 -8.60 -41.80 102.94
N ARG A 216 -7.46 -42.51 102.91
CA ARG A 216 -7.06 -43.39 104.03
C ARG A 216 -5.54 -43.44 104.26
N VAL A 217 -4.96 -42.39 104.85
CA VAL A 217 -3.78 -42.44 105.74
C VAL A 217 -3.84 -41.23 106.70
N VAL A 218 -3.53 -41.47 107.97
CA VAL A 218 -3.69 -40.62 109.15
C VAL A 218 -2.31 -40.23 109.72
N ALA A 219 -2.28 -38.99 110.24
CA ALA A 219 -1.57 -38.40 111.38
C ALA A 219 -0.03 -38.40 111.54
N ASP A 220 0.41 -37.18 111.86
CA ASP A 220 1.16 -36.74 113.03
C ASP A 220 2.70 -36.63 113.03
N GLU A 221 3.08 -35.43 113.51
CA GLU A 221 4.25 -35.14 114.34
C GLU A 221 5.63 -34.88 113.70
N GLU A 222 5.72 -34.70 112.38
CA GLU A 222 6.87 -34.01 111.76
C GLU A 222 6.53 -32.56 111.31
N GLN A 223 5.26 -32.16 111.45
CA GLN A 223 4.71 -30.96 110.83
C GLN A 223 5.14 -29.63 111.47
N GLN A 224 5.62 -29.63 112.71
CA GLN A 224 6.06 -28.41 113.41
C GLN A 224 7.54 -28.09 113.24
N GLU A 225 8.41 -29.09 113.02
CA GLU A 225 9.83 -28.86 112.67
C GLU A 225 9.97 -28.53 111.18
N LEU A 226 9.15 -29.15 110.33
CA LEU A 226 8.97 -28.77 108.93
C LEU A 226 8.48 -27.32 108.79
N GLN A 227 7.66 -26.79 109.71
CA GLN A 227 7.13 -25.42 109.63
C GLN A 227 8.26 -24.35 109.64
N LYS A 228 9.35 -24.57 110.39
CA LYS A 228 10.51 -23.66 110.44
C LYS A 228 11.43 -23.78 109.24
N GLN A 229 11.60 -24.97 108.69
CA GLN A 229 12.31 -25.16 107.41
C GLN A 229 11.47 -24.67 106.21
N ILE A 230 10.13 -24.74 106.32
CA ILE A 230 9.17 -24.19 105.37
C ILE A 230 9.26 -22.67 105.33
N GLU A 231 9.44 -21.97 106.46
CA GLU A 231 9.57 -20.51 106.48
C GLU A 231 10.87 -20.00 105.84
N SER A 232 12.00 -20.71 106.00
CA SER A 232 13.26 -20.34 105.32
C SER A 232 13.24 -20.72 103.83
N LEU A 233 12.68 -21.88 103.48
CA LEU A 233 12.45 -22.27 102.10
C LEU A 233 11.36 -21.43 101.43
N GLN A 234 10.42 -20.84 102.18
CA GLN A 234 9.40 -19.91 101.69
C GLN A 234 10.02 -18.59 101.23
N ALA A 235 11.09 -18.12 101.87
CA ALA A 235 11.82 -16.91 101.45
C ALA A 235 12.62 -17.13 100.15
N ASP A 236 13.28 -18.28 100.00
CA ASP A 236 13.91 -18.68 98.72
C ASP A 236 12.87 -19.02 97.65
N LEU A 237 11.70 -19.55 98.05
CA LEU A 237 10.56 -19.78 97.17
C LEU A 237 9.88 -18.50 96.74
N THR A 238 9.81 -17.43 97.53
CA THR A 238 9.23 -16.16 97.10
C THR A 238 10.11 -15.50 96.04
N GLN A 239 11.43 -15.52 96.22
CA GLN A 239 12.37 -15.02 95.22
C GLN A 239 12.35 -15.87 93.93
N ARG A 240 12.32 -17.21 94.05
CA ARG A 240 12.16 -18.10 92.88
C ARG A 240 10.75 -18.05 92.28
N LYS A 241 9.70 -17.75 93.06
CA LYS A 241 8.33 -17.55 92.57
C LYS A 241 8.19 -16.23 91.83
N GLU A 242 8.86 -15.17 92.25
CA GLU A 242 8.90 -13.91 91.49
C GLU A 242 9.64 -14.09 90.16
N LEU A 243 10.75 -14.82 90.16
CA LEU A 243 11.46 -15.20 88.93
C LEU A 243 10.64 -16.17 88.05
N ALA A 244 9.91 -17.11 88.65
CA ALA A 244 9.03 -18.02 87.95
C ALA A 244 7.77 -17.34 87.42
N ALA A 245 7.19 -16.38 88.16
CA ALA A 245 6.01 -15.62 87.75
C ALA A 245 6.35 -14.62 86.64
N THR A 246 7.53 -14.01 86.68
CA THR A 246 8.03 -13.18 85.57
C THR A 246 8.31 -14.04 84.35
N ASN A 247 8.98 -15.18 84.49
CA ASN A 247 9.20 -16.13 83.40
C ASN A 247 7.89 -16.70 82.83
N GLU A 248 6.92 -17.02 83.68
CA GLU A 248 5.60 -17.52 83.30
C GLU A 248 4.77 -16.43 82.61
N ALA A 249 4.88 -15.17 83.04
CA ALA A 249 4.27 -14.04 82.35
C ALA A 249 4.89 -13.80 80.97
N THR A 250 6.22 -13.92 80.81
CA THR A 250 6.87 -13.88 79.49
C THR A 250 6.50 -15.08 78.63
N LEU A 251 6.41 -16.29 79.19
CA LEU A 251 5.98 -17.48 78.46
C LEU A 251 4.52 -17.41 78.04
N ARG A 252 3.63 -16.84 78.87
CA ARG A 252 2.23 -16.58 78.50
C ARG A 252 2.15 -15.58 77.35
N LYS A 253 2.88 -14.45 77.42
CA LYS A 253 2.98 -13.49 76.31
C LYS A 253 3.54 -14.13 75.03
N LEU A 254 4.56 -14.96 75.14
CA LEU A 254 5.15 -15.68 74.00
C LEU A 254 4.15 -16.70 73.43
N THR A 255 3.41 -17.40 74.29
CA THR A 255 2.38 -18.37 73.89
C THR A 255 1.20 -17.68 73.21
N GLU A 256 0.79 -16.51 73.70
CA GLU A 256 -0.22 -15.67 73.06
C GLU A 256 0.26 -15.14 71.70
N SER A 257 1.51 -14.69 71.61
CA SER A 257 2.15 -14.27 70.35
C SER A 257 2.22 -15.43 69.34
N VAL A 258 2.58 -16.64 69.78
CA VAL A 258 2.61 -17.85 68.94
C VAL A 258 1.21 -18.24 68.49
N LYS A 259 0.19 -18.16 69.36
CA LYS A 259 -1.21 -18.39 68.98
C LYS A 259 -1.69 -17.37 67.96
N LEU A 260 -1.32 -16.10 68.13
CA LEU A 260 -1.63 -15.02 67.17
C LEU A 260 -0.95 -15.28 65.82
N MET A 261 0.33 -15.64 65.81
CA MET A 261 1.06 -15.99 64.58
C MET A 261 0.46 -17.21 63.88
N GLN A 262 0.06 -18.25 64.61
CA GLN A 262 -0.63 -19.41 64.03
C GLN A 262 -2.01 -19.06 63.47
N HIS A 263 -2.74 -18.15 64.14
CA HIS A 263 -4.01 -17.65 63.61
C HIS A 263 -3.79 -16.83 62.34
N LEU A 264 -2.84 -15.91 62.33
CA LEU A 264 -2.46 -15.11 61.16
C LEU A 264 -2.04 -16.00 60.00
N LYS A 265 -1.22 -17.03 60.25
CA LYS A 265 -0.82 -18.00 59.23
C LYS A 265 -2.04 -18.71 58.63
N LYS A 266 -3.00 -19.16 59.45
CA LYS A 266 -4.23 -19.79 58.96
C LYS A 266 -5.10 -18.83 58.15
N GLU A 267 -5.18 -17.55 58.54
CA GLU A 267 -5.92 -16.55 57.76
C GLU A 267 -5.23 -16.22 56.44
N VAL A 268 -3.89 -16.19 56.41
CA VAL A 268 -3.11 -16.04 55.18
C VAL A 268 -3.29 -17.25 54.26
N GLU A 269 -3.26 -18.48 54.80
CA GLU A 269 -3.52 -19.70 54.04
C GLU A 269 -4.95 -19.72 53.46
N LYS A 270 -5.97 -19.36 54.26
CA LYS A 270 -7.34 -19.20 53.76
C LYS A 270 -7.46 -18.13 52.68
N ALA A 271 -6.80 -16.99 52.86
CA ALA A 271 -6.79 -15.92 51.85
C ALA A 271 -6.11 -16.38 50.56
N HIS A 272 -5.08 -17.23 50.68
CA HIS A 272 -4.37 -17.83 49.56
C HIS A 272 -5.21 -18.88 48.81
N ASP A 273 -6.02 -19.66 49.53
CA ASP A 273 -6.99 -20.59 48.96
C ASP A 273 -8.14 -19.87 48.23
N ILE A 274 -8.55 -18.69 48.72
CA ILE A 274 -9.61 -17.88 48.11
C ILE A 274 -9.10 -17.11 46.89
N VAL A 275 -7.90 -16.52 46.97
CA VAL A 275 -7.27 -15.79 45.86
C VAL A 275 -5.86 -16.33 45.63
N PRO A 276 -5.71 -17.31 44.73
CA PRO A 276 -4.41 -17.82 44.32
C PRO A 276 -3.50 -16.68 43.82
N LEU A 277 -2.22 -16.71 44.18
CA LEU A 277 -1.21 -15.74 43.68
C LEU A 277 -1.23 -15.60 42.16
N ARG A 278 -1.47 -16.72 41.46
CA ARG A 278 -1.62 -16.77 40.01
C ARG A 278 -2.74 -15.86 39.48
N LEU A 279 -3.85 -15.72 40.20
CA LEU A 279 -4.95 -14.83 39.80
C LEU A 279 -4.56 -13.36 39.96
N VAL A 280 -3.76 -13.02 40.97
CA VAL A 280 -3.22 -11.65 41.16
C VAL A 280 -2.23 -11.31 40.04
N GLU A 281 -1.35 -12.24 39.68
CA GLU A 281 -0.42 -12.08 38.56
C GLU A 281 -1.16 -11.94 37.22
N GLN A 282 -2.20 -12.75 37.00
CA GLN A 282 -3.07 -12.63 35.83
C GLN A 282 -3.79 -11.28 35.78
N LEU A 283 -4.24 -10.76 36.92
CA LEU A 283 -4.89 -9.45 37.02
C LEU A 283 -3.93 -8.30 36.71
N ALA A 284 -2.67 -8.42 37.14
CA ALA A 284 -1.63 -7.45 36.82
C ALA A 284 -1.31 -7.45 35.31
N GLU A 285 -1.25 -8.64 34.69
CA GLU A 285 -0.99 -8.77 33.25
C GLU A 285 -2.19 -8.29 32.42
N THR A 286 -3.43 -8.63 32.80
CA THR A 286 -4.63 -8.12 32.09
C THR A 286 -4.77 -6.61 32.24
N LYS A 287 -4.44 -6.03 33.40
CA LYS A 287 -4.36 -4.57 33.55
C LYS A 287 -3.35 -3.96 32.59
N LYS A 288 -2.16 -4.54 32.48
CA LYS A 288 -1.11 -4.07 31.56
C LYS A 288 -1.52 -4.17 30.09
N GLN A 289 -2.31 -5.18 29.74
CA GLN A 289 -2.90 -5.32 28.41
C GLN A 289 -3.99 -4.28 28.16
N LEU A 290 -4.83 -4.00 29.17
CA LEU A 290 -5.85 -2.96 29.09
C LEU A 290 -5.23 -1.58 28.89
N ASP A 291 -4.18 -1.24 29.65
CA ASP A 291 -3.48 0.04 29.53
C ASP A 291 -2.92 0.22 28.11
N ARG A 292 -2.34 -0.82 27.50
CA ARG A 292 -1.88 -0.77 26.08
C ARG A 292 -3.03 -0.61 25.09
N ALA A 293 -4.14 -1.32 25.31
CA ALA A 293 -5.30 -1.20 24.44
C ALA A 293 -5.89 0.21 24.48
N MET A 294 -5.90 0.86 25.65
CA MET A 294 -6.32 2.26 25.79
C MET A 294 -5.36 3.22 25.05
N GLU A 295 -4.05 3.03 25.16
CA GLU A 295 -3.07 3.84 24.41
C GLU A 295 -3.22 3.66 22.88
N GLU A 296 -3.50 2.44 22.42
CA GLU A 296 -3.77 2.15 21.01
C GLU A 296 -5.09 2.80 20.53
N GLU A 297 -6.13 2.79 21.36
CA GLU A 297 -7.40 3.47 21.08
C GLU A 297 -7.21 4.99 20.94
N ASP A 298 -6.52 5.63 21.88
CA ASP A 298 -6.21 7.06 21.81
C ASP A 298 -5.42 7.42 20.55
N SER A 299 -4.43 6.59 20.21
CA SER A 299 -3.62 6.74 19.00
C SER A 299 -4.47 6.60 17.72
N ALA A 300 -5.39 5.63 17.70
CA ALA A 300 -6.32 5.45 16.59
C ALA A 300 -7.29 6.63 16.47
N HIS A 301 -7.75 7.19 17.58
CA HIS A 301 -8.68 8.32 17.60
C HIS A 301 -8.02 9.60 17.07
N VAL A 302 -6.76 9.85 17.43
CA VAL A 302 -5.95 10.96 16.87
C VAL A 302 -5.79 10.78 15.36
N ARG A 303 -5.47 9.56 14.91
CA ARG A 303 -5.29 9.26 13.48
C ARG A 303 -6.59 9.41 12.68
N GLN A 304 -7.71 8.98 13.25
CA GLN A 304 -9.03 9.18 12.67
C GLN A 304 -9.31 10.68 12.46
N LYS A 305 -9.03 11.51 13.47
CA LYS A 305 -9.26 12.95 13.39
C LYS A 305 -8.42 13.62 12.31
N GLN A 306 -7.15 13.20 12.16
CA GLN A 306 -6.26 13.66 11.08
C GLN A 306 -6.78 13.26 9.70
N LEU A 307 -7.22 12.01 9.53
CA LEU A 307 -7.78 11.54 8.27
C LEU A 307 -9.08 12.28 7.91
N SER A 308 -9.95 12.56 8.89
CA SER A 308 -11.15 13.35 8.66
C SER A 308 -10.83 14.77 8.17
N GLN A 309 -9.81 15.43 8.73
CA GLN A 309 -9.36 16.74 8.24
C GLN A 309 -8.86 16.68 6.80
N ILE A 310 -8.05 15.67 6.45
CA ILE A 310 -7.55 15.49 5.08
C ILE A 310 -8.72 15.27 4.11
N ILE A 311 -9.72 14.48 4.51
CA ILE A 311 -10.93 14.26 3.69
C ILE A 311 -11.69 15.57 3.48
N GLU A 312 -11.85 16.40 4.51
CA GLU A 312 -12.49 17.71 4.38
C GLU A 312 -11.72 18.65 3.44
N GLU A 313 -10.39 18.68 3.51
CA GLU A 313 -9.53 19.48 2.63
C GLU A 313 -9.61 19.00 1.16
N GLU A 314 -9.55 17.69 0.92
CA GLU A 314 -9.69 17.11 -0.42
C GLU A 314 -11.09 17.35 -1.00
N GLN A 315 -12.13 17.29 -0.18
CA GLN A 315 -13.50 17.60 -0.60
C GLN A 315 -13.63 19.06 -1.05
N GLN A 316 -13.04 20.01 -0.30
CA GLN A 316 -13.02 21.42 -0.68
C GLN A 316 -12.24 21.66 -1.98
N ASN A 317 -11.11 20.97 -2.16
CA ASN A 317 -10.34 21.04 -3.40
C ASN A 317 -11.12 20.49 -4.60
N TYR A 318 -11.83 19.37 -4.41
CA TYR A 318 -12.68 18.79 -5.44
C TYR A 318 -13.78 19.77 -5.88
N ASP A 319 -14.50 20.37 -4.92
CA ASP A 319 -15.57 21.33 -5.20
C ASP A 319 -15.04 22.56 -5.97
N ALA A 320 -13.83 23.05 -5.62
CA ALA A 320 -13.18 24.15 -6.31
C ALA A 320 -12.81 23.80 -7.77
N LEU A 321 -12.28 22.58 -7.99
CA LEU A 321 -11.97 22.08 -9.33
C LEU A 321 -13.23 21.90 -10.17
N GLU A 322 -14.31 21.39 -9.57
CA GLU A 322 -15.59 21.22 -10.27
C GLU A 322 -16.17 22.57 -10.72
N GLN A 323 -16.14 23.59 -9.85
CA GLN A 323 -16.53 24.95 -10.21
C GLN A 323 -15.68 25.52 -11.35
N GLN A 324 -14.35 25.32 -11.31
CA GLN A 324 -13.46 25.78 -12.37
C GLN A 324 -13.76 25.08 -13.70
N HIS A 325 -14.04 23.78 -13.67
CA HIS A 325 -14.41 23.01 -14.85
C HIS A 325 -15.74 23.50 -15.46
N GLN A 326 -16.76 23.74 -14.62
CA GLN A 326 -18.03 24.30 -15.07
C GLN A 326 -17.87 25.69 -15.70
N ALA A 327 -17.06 26.56 -15.09
CA ALA A 327 -16.78 27.89 -15.63
C ALA A 327 -16.09 27.81 -17.01
N LYS A 328 -15.06 26.97 -17.15
CA LYS A 328 -14.39 26.76 -18.44
C LYS A 328 -15.33 26.19 -19.50
N LYS A 329 -16.20 25.24 -19.11
CA LYS A 329 -17.20 24.67 -20.02
C LYS A 329 -18.13 25.74 -20.58
N GLN A 330 -18.65 26.61 -19.71
CA GLN A 330 -19.50 27.74 -20.13
C GLN A 330 -18.75 28.71 -21.07
N GLU A 331 -17.48 29.00 -20.77
CA GLU A 331 -16.64 29.85 -21.64
C GLU A 331 -16.47 29.23 -23.04
N PHE A 332 -16.23 27.92 -23.12
CA PHE A 332 -16.13 27.21 -24.40
C PHE A 332 -17.44 27.22 -25.18
N GLU A 333 -18.57 26.94 -24.52
CA GLU A 333 -19.90 26.98 -25.15
C GLU A 333 -20.21 28.38 -25.69
N GLN A 334 -19.81 29.44 -24.98
CA GLN A 334 -19.99 30.80 -25.44
C GLN A 334 -19.10 31.12 -26.65
N LYS A 335 -17.82 30.72 -26.63
CA LYS A 335 -16.92 30.87 -27.78
C LYS A 335 -17.41 30.11 -29.00
N GLU A 336 -17.96 28.91 -28.82
CA GLU A 336 -18.52 28.10 -29.90
C GLU A 336 -19.72 28.81 -30.56
N LYS A 337 -20.65 29.35 -29.74
CA LYS A 337 -21.78 30.14 -30.24
C LYS A 337 -21.32 31.37 -31.03
N THR A 338 -20.32 32.10 -30.52
CA THR A 338 -19.76 33.27 -31.22
C THR A 338 -19.11 32.88 -32.55
N CYS A 339 -18.36 31.77 -32.58
CA CYS A 339 -17.76 31.26 -33.82
C CYS A 339 -18.81 30.85 -34.84
N LYS A 340 -19.85 30.11 -34.41
CA LYS A 340 -20.98 29.72 -35.28
C LYS A 340 -21.67 30.93 -35.90
N ALA A 341 -22.00 31.95 -35.09
CA ALA A 341 -22.61 33.19 -35.59
C ALA A 341 -21.72 33.91 -36.62
N LYS A 342 -20.39 33.90 -36.42
CA LYS A 342 -19.43 34.50 -37.36
C LYS A 342 -19.31 33.70 -38.67
N ILE A 343 -19.34 32.37 -38.60
CA ILE A 343 -19.38 31.51 -39.78
C ILE A 343 -20.65 31.78 -40.59
N GLU A 344 -21.81 31.82 -39.93
CA GLU A 344 -23.10 32.10 -40.59
C GLU A 344 -23.13 33.50 -41.23
N SER A 345 -22.52 34.52 -40.61
CA SER A 345 -22.42 35.84 -41.23
C SER A 345 -21.51 35.82 -42.47
N LEU A 346 -20.36 35.12 -42.39
CA LEU A 346 -19.44 35.00 -43.52
C LEU A 346 -20.05 34.22 -44.69
N GLN A 347 -20.82 33.17 -44.40
CA GLN A 347 -21.57 32.42 -45.42
C GLN A 347 -22.60 33.28 -46.13
N ARG A 348 -23.30 34.17 -45.41
CA ARG A 348 -24.21 35.14 -46.05
C ARG A 348 -23.48 36.10 -46.97
N VAL A 349 -22.35 36.65 -46.52
CA VAL A 349 -21.53 37.55 -47.35
C VAL A 349 -20.99 36.82 -48.59
N LEU A 350 -20.54 35.58 -48.46
CA LEU A 350 -20.10 34.77 -49.61
C LEU A 350 -21.23 34.58 -50.62
N LYS A 351 -22.43 34.21 -50.15
CA LYS A 351 -23.59 34.05 -51.04
C LYS A 351 -23.93 35.34 -51.79
N GLU A 352 -23.94 36.49 -51.10
CA GLU A 352 -24.16 37.79 -51.76
C GLU A 352 -23.08 38.12 -52.80
N LYS A 353 -21.84 37.69 -52.58
CA LYS A 353 -20.74 37.87 -53.53
C LYS A 353 -20.89 36.95 -54.73
N ASP A 354 -21.27 35.69 -54.52
CA ASP A 354 -21.52 34.74 -55.59
C ASP A 354 -22.69 35.19 -56.48
N ASP A 355 -23.78 35.68 -55.88
CA ASP A 355 -24.92 36.25 -56.61
C ASP A 355 -24.51 37.45 -57.48
N LYS A 356 -23.62 38.32 -56.96
CA LYS A 356 -23.06 39.45 -57.72
C LYS A 356 -22.14 39.00 -58.83
N MET A 357 -21.28 38.00 -58.60
CA MET A 357 -20.43 37.44 -59.65
C MET A 357 -21.26 36.84 -60.78
N ALA A 358 -22.29 36.05 -60.45
CA ALA A 358 -23.20 35.47 -61.45
C ALA A 358 -23.96 36.55 -62.25
N HIS A 359 -24.25 37.70 -61.64
CA HIS A 359 -24.83 38.84 -62.36
C HIS A 359 -23.84 39.48 -63.33
N ILE A 360 -22.60 39.69 -62.90
CA ILE A 360 -21.52 40.23 -63.74
C ILE A 360 -21.22 39.28 -64.90
N GLU A 361 -21.12 37.97 -64.66
CA GLU A 361 -20.90 36.97 -65.72
C GLU A 361 -21.99 37.01 -66.79
N LYS A 362 -23.26 37.21 -66.40
CA LYS A 362 -24.36 37.39 -67.37
C LYS A 362 -24.23 38.68 -68.18
N GLN A 363 -23.81 39.76 -67.55
CA GLN A 363 -23.57 41.03 -68.25
C GLN A 363 -22.40 40.90 -69.25
N ASP A 364 -21.32 40.22 -68.84
CA ASP A 364 -20.14 39.99 -69.67
C ASP A 364 -20.50 39.14 -70.90
N GLN A 365 -21.27 38.07 -70.70
CA GLN A 365 -21.81 37.25 -71.81
C GLN A 365 -22.69 38.06 -72.77
N ALA A 366 -23.54 38.95 -72.25
CA ALA A 366 -24.39 39.79 -73.08
C ALA A 366 -23.56 40.77 -73.92
N LEU A 367 -22.57 41.43 -73.30
CA LEU A 367 -21.63 42.32 -74.00
C LEU A 367 -20.79 41.58 -75.03
N GLU A 368 -20.37 40.34 -74.75
CA GLU A 368 -19.63 39.51 -75.71
C GLU A 368 -20.49 39.16 -76.94
N CYS A 369 -21.78 38.91 -76.76
CA CYS A 369 -22.73 38.74 -77.86
C CYS A 369 -22.89 40.03 -78.68
N GLU A 370 -23.10 41.19 -78.03
CA GLU A 370 -23.19 42.48 -78.71
C GLU A 370 -21.91 42.81 -79.50
N LEU A 371 -20.73 42.52 -78.94
CA LEU A 371 -19.45 42.69 -79.64
C LEU A 371 -19.34 41.82 -80.88
N LYS A 372 -19.80 40.56 -80.82
CA LYS A 372 -19.83 39.66 -81.98
C LYS A 372 -20.77 40.20 -83.06
N GLU A 373 -21.96 40.66 -82.70
CA GLU A 373 -22.89 41.28 -83.64
C GLU A 373 -22.28 42.52 -84.31
N GLN A 374 -21.61 43.39 -83.54
CA GLN A 374 -20.93 44.57 -84.08
C GLN A 374 -19.77 44.19 -85.02
N GLN A 375 -19.00 43.14 -84.69
CA GLN A 375 -17.96 42.61 -85.56
C GLN A 375 -18.53 42.09 -86.88
N GLU A 376 -19.63 41.33 -86.84
CA GLU A 376 -20.31 40.83 -88.05
C GLU A 376 -20.83 41.98 -88.93
N ILE A 377 -21.41 43.02 -88.31
CA ILE A 377 -21.84 44.23 -89.02
C ILE A 377 -20.64 44.94 -89.66
N ALA A 378 -19.54 45.11 -88.90
CA ALA A 378 -18.33 45.74 -89.41
C ALA A 378 -17.73 44.98 -90.59
N GLU A 379 -17.61 43.65 -90.50
CA GLU A 379 -17.16 42.80 -91.60
C GLU A 379 -18.07 42.89 -92.84
N PHE A 380 -19.39 42.95 -92.65
CA PHE A 380 -20.34 43.14 -93.74
C PHE A 380 -20.20 44.51 -94.40
N LEU A 381 -20.03 45.57 -93.62
CA LEU A 381 -19.79 46.92 -94.11
C LEU A 381 -18.46 47.00 -94.87
N GLU A 382 -17.38 46.43 -94.34
CA GLU A 382 -16.07 46.37 -95.03
C GLU A 382 -16.17 45.66 -96.39
N LYS A 383 -16.85 44.50 -96.45
CA LYS A 383 -17.09 43.77 -97.71
C LYS A 383 -17.88 44.61 -98.71
N ASN A 384 -18.93 45.31 -98.27
CA ASN A 384 -19.75 46.14 -99.16
C ASN A 384 -19.01 47.40 -99.63
N ILE A 385 -18.24 48.04 -98.74
CA ILE A 385 -17.39 49.18 -99.11
C ILE A 385 -16.36 48.75 -100.15
N ALA A 386 -15.73 47.59 -99.98
CA ALA A 386 -14.80 47.04 -100.97
C ALA A 386 -15.48 46.82 -102.34
N ILE A 387 -16.70 46.27 -102.37
CA ILE A 387 -17.48 46.10 -103.62
C ILE A 387 -17.80 47.45 -104.29
N ILE A 388 -18.17 48.47 -103.51
CA ILE A 388 -18.47 49.82 -104.02
C ILE A 388 -17.21 50.49 -104.57
N LEU A 389 -16.09 50.37 -103.87
CA LEU A 389 -14.80 50.94 -104.30
C LEU A 389 -14.28 50.26 -105.57
N ASP A 390 -14.42 48.93 -105.69
CA ASP A 390 -14.10 48.18 -106.92
C ASP A 390 -14.95 48.65 -108.13
N HIS A 391 -16.20 49.09 -107.91
CA HIS A 391 -17.05 49.69 -108.95
C HIS A 391 -16.63 51.11 -109.36
N TYR A 392 -15.95 51.85 -108.48
CA TYR A 392 -15.43 53.19 -108.79
C TYR A 392 -14.09 53.14 -109.51
N ASP A 393 -13.21 52.19 -109.17
CA ASP A 393 -11.94 51.99 -109.88
C ASP A 393 -12.14 51.35 -111.28
N GLY A 394 -13.28 50.67 -111.52
CA GLY A 394 -13.63 50.10 -112.83
C GLY A 394 -14.24 51.08 -113.85
N ASN A 395 -14.63 52.29 -113.44
CA ASN A 395 -15.24 53.31 -114.34
C ASN A 395 -14.28 54.46 -114.72
N SER A 396 -12.98 54.26 -114.50
CA SER A 396 -11.92 55.17 -114.94
C SER A 396 -11.12 54.59 -116.10
N THR A 397 -11.79 54.32 -117.23
CA THR A 397 -11.15 54.24 -118.57
C THR A 397 -12.12 54.63 -119.66
#